data_AF-A0A838TWM2-F1
#
_entry.id   AF-A0A838TWM2-F1
#
_cell.length_a   1.000
_cell.length_b   1.000
_cell.length_c   1.000
_cell.angle_alpha   90.00
_cell.angle_beta   90.00
_cell.angle_gamma   90.00
#
_symmetry.space_group_name_H-M   'P 1'
#
loop_
_entity.id
_entity.type
_entity.pdbx_description
1 polymer ?
#
loop_
_entity_poly.entity_id
_entity_poly.type
_entity_poly.pdbx_seq_one_letter_code
_entity_poly.pdbx_strand_id
1 'polypeptide(L)'
;MSFENPQNEESLMRERIGVIEKIPTGVQPKAEVVLVLLGERQASEMYIPNKNNAPKAAEDLIRIGLFAQIIEADEKSGSADIAVANSKETLEELLQTKPNKNHRRYGELMGYPSTAIDAYLGENNAERVSNEDQSRLTENLPDVLHHFILSKNNNDEELAVLNRWLKLIAQHSPELFDELYSKEDSDIFKKRLNL
;
A
#
# COMPACT_ATOMS: atom_id res chain seq x y z
N MET A 1 14.92 -28.81 -13.37
CA MET A 1 13.90 -28.26 -12.45
C MET A 1 14.58 -28.14 -11.09
N SER A 2 15.03 -26.95 -10.74
CA SER A 2 15.59 -26.65 -9.43
C SER A 2 14.45 -26.65 -8.42
N PHE A 3 14.55 -27.48 -7.39
CA PHE A 3 13.71 -27.38 -6.21
C PHE A 3 14.20 -26.16 -5.43
N GLU A 4 13.58 -25.00 -5.66
CA GLU A 4 13.78 -23.85 -4.77
C GLU A 4 13.23 -24.25 -3.38
N ASN A 5 14.09 -24.17 -2.37
CA ASN A 5 13.75 -24.57 -1.00
C ASN A 5 12.82 -23.49 -0.41
N PRO A 6 11.57 -23.80 -0.05
CA PRO A 6 10.61 -22.82 0.45
C PRO A 6 11.10 -22.03 1.67
N GLN A 7 11.97 -22.64 2.49
CA GLN A 7 12.58 -21.96 3.64
C GLN A 7 13.50 -20.80 3.23
N ASN A 8 14.07 -20.84 2.02
CA ASN A 8 14.92 -19.78 1.50
C ASN A 8 14.08 -18.57 1.03
N GLU A 9 12.92 -18.81 0.41
CA GLU A 9 12.03 -17.75 -0.05
C GLU A 9 11.42 -16.96 1.10
N GLU A 10 10.96 -17.63 2.16
CA GLU A 10 10.40 -16.96 3.34
C GLU A 10 11.46 -16.12 4.06
N SER A 11 12.69 -16.65 4.20
CA SER A 11 13.81 -15.91 4.78
C SER A 11 14.18 -14.69 3.94
N LEU A 12 14.24 -14.84 2.61
CA LEU A 12 14.52 -13.74 1.70
C LEU A 12 13.42 -12.67 1.75
N MET A 13 12.15 -13.08 1.78
CA MET A 13 11.02 -12.17 1.91
C MET A 13 11.10 -11.36 3.21
N ARG A 14 11.40 -12.02 4.34
CA ARG A 14 11.60 -11.36 5.63
C ARG A 14 12.75 -10.35 5.60
N GLU A 15 13.87 -10.70 4.96
CA GLU A 15 14.99 -9.78 4.78
C GLU A 15 14.57 -8.53 3.97
N ARG A 16 13.85 -8.74 2.86
CA ARG A 16 13.38 -7.64 2.00
C ARG A 16 12.42 -6.71 2.73
N ILE A 17 11.49 -7.26 3.50
CA ILE A 17 10.56 -6.48 4.34
C ILE A 17 11.31 -5.71 5.42
N GLY A 18 12.30 -6.34 6.06
CA GLY A 18 13.16 -5.67 7.05
C GLY A 18 13.97 -4.51 6.48
N VAL A 19 14.16 -4.41 5.16
CA VAL A 19 14.71 -3.21 4.50
C VAL A 19 13.65 -2.11 4.43
N ILE A 20 12.41 -2.42 4.02
CA ILE A 20 11.29 -1.46 3.95
C ILE A 20 11.02 -0.84 5.33
N GLU A 21 10.97 -1.66 6.38
CA GLU A 21 10.69 -1.23 7.75
C GLU A 21 11.71 -0.21 8.29
N LYS A 22 12.96 -0.27 7.82
CA LYS A 22 14.06 0.64 8.22
C LYS A 22 14.07 1.96 7.46
N ILE A 23 13.27 2.11 6.40
CA ILE A 23 13.17 3.38 5.67
C ILE A 23 12.58 4.43 6.61
N PRO A 24 13.20 5.63 6.75
CA PRO A 24 12.76 6.67 7.68
C PRO A 24 11.53 7.42 7.14
N THR A 25 10.40 6.74 7.10
CA THR A 25 9.07 7.25 6.70
C THR A 25 7.99 6.78 7.69
N GLY A 26 6.76 7.26 7.51
CA GLY A 26 5.60 6.83 8.27
C GLY A 26 5.21 5.36 8.02
N VAL A 27 4.34 4.85 8.89
CA VAL A 27 3.88 3.46 8.87
C VAL A 27 3.07 3.13 7.60
N GLN A 28 2.26 4.08 7.15
CA GLN A 28 1.41 3.93 5.97
C GLN A 28 2.23 3.65 4.69
N PRO A 29 3.18 4.52 4.28
CA PRO A 29 3.98 4.26 3.09
C PRO A 29 4.75 2.92 3.14
N LYS A 30 5.21 2.50 4.31
CA LYS A 30 5.87 1.19 4.47
C LYS A 30 4.90 0.05 4.15
N ALA A 31 3.69 0.10 4.71
CA ALA A 31 2.67 -0.93 4.50
C ALA A 31 2.29 -1.05 3.02
N GLU A 32 2.14 0.08 2.32
CA GLU A 32 1.84 0.07 0.90
C GLU A 32 2.96 -0.53 0.05
N VAL A 33 4.22 -0.21 0.36
CA VAL A 33 5.37 -0.79 -0.35
C VAL A 33 5.54 -2.28 -0.04
N VAL A 34 5.20 -2.74 1.16
CA VAL A 34 5.09 -4.18 1.46
C VAL A 34 4.06 -4.84 0.53
N LEU A 35 2.90 -4.22 0.29
CA LEU A 35 1.90 -4.75 -0.64
C LEU A 35 2.40 -4.77 -2.10
N VAL A 36 3.21 -3.80 -2.52
CA VAL A 36 3.89 -3.83 -3.84
C VAL A 36 4.86 -5.01 -3.92
N LEU A 37 5.68 -5.21 -2.88
CA LEU A 37 6.63 -6.34 -2.80
C LEU A 37 5.94 -7.70 -2.85
N LEU A 38 4.75 -7.82 -2.24
CA LEU A 38 3.94 -9.03 -2.23
C LEU A 38 3.10 -9.21 -3.52
N GLY A 39 3.13 -8.26 -4.45
CA GLY A 39 2.38 -8.32 -5.71
C GLY A 39 0.88 -8.01 -5.58
N GLU A 40 0.46 -7.51 -4.42
CA GLU A 40 -0.94 -7.12 -4.15
C GLU A 40 -1.26 -5.72 -4.71
N ARG A 41 -0.24 -4.89 -4.87
CA ARG A 41 -0.30 -3.61 -5.58
C ARG A 41 0.72 -3.61 -6.71
N GLN A 42 0.41 -2.89 -7.79
CA GLN A 42 1.37 -2.74 -8.88
C GLN A 42 2.39 -1.65 -8.52
N ALA A 43 1.92 -0.56 -7.91
CA ALA A 43 2.73 0.57 -7.50
C ALA A 43 2.24 1.24 -6.21
N SER A 44 3.05 2.13 -5.66
CA SER A 44 2.76 3.03 -4.54
C SER A 44 3.67 4.26 -4.60
N GLU A 45 3.35 5.28 -3.82
CA GLU A 45 4.18 6.46 -3.61
C GLU A 45 4.59 6.52 -2.13
N MET A 46 5.87 6.79 -1.89
CA MET A 46 6.45 6.84 -0.56
C MET A 46 6.98 8.23 -0.25
N TYR A 47 6.31 8.91 0.68
CA TYR A 47 6.74 10.18 1.24
C TYR A 47 7.96 10.00 2.14
N ILE A 48 9.02 10.77 1.92
CA ILE A 48 10.23 10.79 2.75
C ILE A 48 10.35 12.18 3.40
N PRO A 49 10.16 12.30 4.73
CA PRO A 49 10.18 13.59 5.42
C PRO A 49 11.49 14.38 5.28
N ASN A 50 12.61 13.67 5.09
CA ASN A 50 13.93 14.28 4.88
C ASN A 50 14.50 13.80 3.55
N LYS A 51 14.51 14.67 2.54
CA LYS A 51 14.96 14.44 1.17
C LYS A 51 16.39 13.90 1.08
N ASN A 52 17.25 14.17 2.07
CA ASN A 52 18.60 13.61 2.11
C ASN A 52 18.60 12.07 2.30
N ASN A 53 17.52 11.51 2.83
CA ASN A 53 17.33 10.06 2.96
C ASN A 53 16.74 9.42 1.70
N ALA A 54 16.16 10.20 0.77
CA ALA A 54 15.43 9.67 -0.38
C ALA A 54 16.32 8.87 -1.36
N PRO A 55 17.57 9.29 -1.69
CA PRO A 55 18.46 8.50 -2.54
C PRO A 55 18.75 7.11 -1.95
N LYS A 56 19.08 7.06 -0.66
CA LYS A 56 19.35 5.80 0.04
C LYS A 56 18.10 4.91 0.10
N ALA A 57 16.93 5.49 0.37
CA ALA A 57 15.68 4.75 0.38
C ALA A 57 15.37 4.14 -1.00
N ALA A 58 15.56 4.89 -2.08
CA ALA A 58 15.39 4.38 -3.44
C ALA A 58 16.38 3.26 -3.78
N GLU A 59 17.67 3.40 -3.42
CA GLU A 59 18.68 2.35 -3.57
C GLU A 59 18.33 1.09 -2.78
N ASP A 60 17.86 1.24 -1.54
CA ASP A 60 17.43 0.15 -0.67
C ASP A 60 16.23 -0.61 -1.28
N LEU A 61 15.25 0.09 -1.86
CA LEU A 61 14.11 -0.49 -2.57
C LEU A 61 14.54 -1.24 -3.83
N ILE A 62 15.48 -0.69 -4.60
CA ILE A 62 16.04 -1.35 -5.79
C ILE A 62 16.78 -2.63 -5.41
N ARG A 63 17.54 -2.61 -4.30
CA ARG A 63 18.29 -3.77 -3.80
C ARG A 63 17.38 -4.96 -3.47
N ILE A 64 16.16 -4.70 -3.01
CA ILE A 64 15.18 -5.77 -2.69
C ILE A 64 14.35 -6.22 -3.89
N GLY A 65 14.64 -5.71 -5.09
CA GLY A 65 14.01 -6.14 -6.33
C GLY A 65 12.79 -5.33 -6.76
N LEU A 66 12.56 -4.16 -6.16
CA LEU A 66 11.54 -3.22 -6.62
C LEU A 66 12.13 -2.21 -7.61
N PHE A 67 11.27 -1.53 -8.34
CA PHE A 67 11.64 -0.38 -9.16
C PHE A 67 11.28 0.89 -8.41
N ALA A 68 12.22 1.82 -8.25
CA ALA A 68 11.99 3.04 -7.50
C ALA A 68 12.61 4.28 -8.19
N GLN A 69 11.93 5.42 -8.10
CA GLN A 69 12.43 6.70 -8.61
C GLN A 69 11.92 7.87 -7.76
N ILE A 70 12.79 8.83 -7.47
CA ILE A 70 12.41 10.09 -6.80
C ILE A 70 11.62 10.96 -7.79
N ILE A 71 10.40 11.37 -7.42
CA ILE A 71 9.47 12.11 -8.28
C ILE A 71 9.56 13.62 -8.02
N GLU A 72 9.55 14.00 -6.74
CA GLU A 72 9.53 15.39 -6.30
C GLU A 72 10.42 15.55 -5.07
N ALA A 73 11.11 16.68 -4.96
CA ALA A 73 11.80 17.09 -3.76
C ALA A 73 11.33 18.51 -3.43
N ASP A 74 10.67 18.68 -2.29
CA ASP A 74 10.21 19.97 -1.83
C ASP A 74 11.35 20.66 -1.05
N GLU A 75 11.89 21.72 -1.64
CA GLU A 75 12.95 22.53 -1.04
C GLU A 75 12.50 23.24 0.26
N LYS A 76 11.21 23.53 0.43
CA LYS A 76 10.69 24.27 1.59
C LYS A 76 10.52 23.38 2.81
N SER A 77 9.86 22.24 2.64
CA SER A 77 9.69 21.26 3.72
C SER A 77 10.92 20.39 3.91
N GLY A 78 11.77 20.29 2.89
CA GLY A 78 12.93 19.41 2.88
C GLY A 78 12.55 17.95 2.71
N SER A 79 11.34 17.63 2.22
CA SER A 79 10.88 16.25 1.96
C SER A 79 11.03 15.85 0.49
N ALA A 80 10.84 14.58 0.19
CA ALA A 80 10.80 14.06 -1.16
C ALA A 80 9.83 12.89 -1.30
N ASP A 81 9.29 12.68 -2.49
CA ASP A 81 8.42 11.55 -2.82
C ASP A 81 9.13 10.55 -3.73
N ILE A 82 8.92 9.26 -3.48
CA ILE A 82 9.47 8.16 -4.28
C ILE A 82 8.32 7.36 -4.89
N ALA A 83 8.31 7.22 -6.22
CA ALA A 83 7.46 6.23 -6.91
C ALA A 83 8.10 4.85 -6.75
N VAL A 84 7.30 3.85 -6.41
CA VAL A 84 7.73 2.46 -6.24
C VAL A 84 6.82 1.53 -7.02
N ALA A 85 7.36 0.55 -7.73
CA ALA A 85 6.59 -0.42 -8.50
C ALA A 85 7.23 -1.82 -8.52
N ASN A 86 6.43 -2.83 -8.85
CA ASN A 86 6.88 -4.22 -8.99
C ASN A 86 7.51 -4.52 -10.37
N SER A 87 7.38 -3.63 -11.34
CA SER A 87 7.97 -3.74 -12.67
C SER A 87 8.41 -2.38 -13.21
N LYS A 88 9.30 -2.39 -14.20
CA LYS A 88 9.79 -1.16 -14.85
C LYS A 88 8.68 -0.46 -15.61
N GLU A 89 7.88 -1.24 -16.33
CA GLU A 89 6.76 -0.76 -17.14
C GLU A 89 5.72 -0.06 -16.25
N THR A 90 5.39 -0.67 -15.11
CA THR A 90 4.49 -0.08 -14.12
C THR A 90 5.05 1.21 -13.52
N LEU A 91 6.37 1.28 -13.24
CA LEU A 91 6.99 2.51 -12.73
C LEU A 91 6.88 3.64 -13.74
N GLU A 92 7.23 3.37 -15.00
CA GLU A 92 7.15 4.35 -16.10
C GLU A 92 5.72 4.85 -16.29
N GLU A 93 4.75 3.95 -16.18
CA GLU A 93 3.34 4.28 -16.27
C GLU A 93 2.84 5.13 -15.10
N LEU A 94 3.25 4.82 -13.86
CA LEU A 94 2.92 5.64 -12.69
C LEU A 94 3.46 7.07 -12.86
N LEU A 95 4.72 7.23 -13.29
CA LEU A 95 5.34 8.54 -13.49
C LEU A 95 4.65 9.39 -14.58
N GLN A 96 4.04 8.74 -15.57
CA GLN A 96 3.26 9.40 -16.62
C GLN A 96 1.81 9.67 -16.20
N THR A 97 1.30 8.90 -15.25
CA THR A 97 -0.06 9.01 -14.72
C THR A 97 -0.14 10.20 -13.78
N LYS A 98 -0.60 11.34 -14.30
CA LYS A 98 -0.88 12.50 -13.45
C LYS A 98 -2.12 12.21 -12.60
N PRO A 99 -2.03 12.18 -11.24
CA PRO A 99 -3.16 11.81 -10.39
C PRO A 99 -4.38 12.69 -10.61
N ASN A 100 -4.18 13.95 -10.98
CA ASN A 100 -5.21 14.95 -11.28
C ASN A 100 -5.75 14.93 -12.73
N LYS A 101 -5.33 13.96 -13.56
CA LYS A 101 -5.82 13.82 -14.94
C LYS A 101 -6.35 12.43 -15.26
N ASN A 102 -5.78 11.39 -14.66
CA ASN A 102 -6.18 10.01 -14.93
C ASN A 102 -6.36 9.23 -13.61
N HIS A 103 -7.38 9.64 -12.86
CA HIS A 103 -7.72 9.03 -11.57
C HIS A 103 -8.01 7.53 -11.67
N ARG A 104 -8.64 7.07 -12.76
CA ARG A 104 -8.91 5.64 -12.98
C ARG A 104 -7.62 4.84 -13.04
N ARG A 105 -6.69 5.22 -13.93
CA ARG A 105 -5.44 4.47 -14.08
C ARG A 105 -4.58 4.53 -12.83
N TYR A 106 -4.56 5.69 -12.16
CA TYR A 106 -3.88 5.82 -10.87
C TYR A 106 -4.46 4.82 -9.85
N GLY A 107 -5.79 4.74 -9.71
CA GLY A 107 -6.42 3.80 -8.80
C GLY A 107 -6.12 2.34 -9.11
N GLU A 108 -6.06 1.96 -10.39
CA GLU A 108 -5.69 0.61 -10.83
C GLU A 108 -4.23 0.26 -10.46
N LEU A 109 -3.30 1.21 -10.63
CA LEU A 109 -1.90 1.03 -10.25
C LEU A 109 -1.73 0.87 -8.73
N MET A 110 -2.52 1.62 -7.95
CA MET A 110 -2.58 1.50 -6.49
C MET A 110 -3.29 0.23 -6.01
N GLY A 111 -3.79 -0.61 -6.92
CA GLY A 111 -4.43 -1.88 -6.62
C GLY A 111 -5.87 -1.76 -6.11
N TYR A 112 -6.52 -0.62 -6.28
CA TYR A 112 -7.92 -0.48 -5.89
C TYR A 112 -8.84 -1.33 -6.78
N PRO A 113 -9.87 -1.98 -6.22
CA PRO A 113 -10.91 -2.65 -6.97
C PRO A 113 -11.59 -1.71 -7.96
N SER A 114 -11.93 -2.22 -9.13
CA SER A 114 -12.58 -1.43 -10.18
C SER A 114 -13.90 -0.82 -9.72
N THR A 115 -14.67 -1.51 -8.89
CA THR A 115 -15.95 -1.01 -8.34
C THR A 115 -15.77 0.17 -7.38
N ALA A 116 -14.68 0.18 -6.60
CA ALA A 116 -14.33 1.30 -5.73
C ALA A 116 -13.86 2.51 -6.55
N ILE A 117 -13.08 2.27 -7.61
CA ILE A 117 -12.68 3.30 -8.57
C ILE A 117 -13.92 3.89 -9.26
N ASP A 118 -14.84 3.06 -9.72
CA ASP A 118 -16.09 3.48 -10.36
C ASP A 118 -16.92 4.37 -9.42
N ALA A 119 -17.06 3.97 -8.15
CA ALA A 119 -17.75 4.76 -7.14
C ALA A 119 -17.03 6.10 -6.87
N TYR A 120 -15.70 6.09 -6.78
CA TYR A 120 -14.90 7.30 -6.66
C TYR A 120 -15.06 8.24 -7.85
N LEU A 121 -15.25 7.74 -9.06
CA LEU A 121 -15.41 8.59 -10.25
C LEU A 121 -16.88 8.94 -10.56
N GLY A 122 -17.83 8.24 -9.94
CA GLY A 122 -19.25 8.34 -10.30
C GLY A 122 -19.54 7.75 -11.68
N GLU A 123 -18.77 6.73 -12.08
CA GLU A 123 -18.89 6.05 -13.38
C GLU A 123 -19.71 4.76 -13.24
N ASN A 124 -20.17 4.19 -14.36
CA ASN A 124 -20.91 2.91 -14.41
C ASN A 124 -22.14 2.80 -13.48
N ASN A 125 -22.77 3.92 -13.13
CA ASN A 125 -23.85 3.99 -12.14
C ASN A 125 -23.45 3.46 -10.75
N ALA A 126 -22.16 3.46 -10.42
CA ALA A 126 -21.67 3.09 -9.10
C ALA A 126 -21.96 4.22 -8.11
N GLU A 127 -22.78 3.92 -7.10
CA GLU A 127 -23.03 4.83 -5.99
C GLU A 127 -21.98 4.60 -4.89
N ARG A 128 -21.49 5.69 -4.29
CA ARG A 128 -20.67 5.62 -3.07
C ARG A 128 -21.57 5.31 -1.87
N VAL A 129 -21.06 4.59 -0.87
CA VAL A 129 -21.70 4.55 0.44
C VAL A 129 -21.81 5.96 1.04
N SER A 130 -22.76 6.17 1.96
CA SER A 130 -22.84 7.43 2.70
C SER A 130 -21.59 7.62 3.57
N ASN A 131 -21.25 8.85 3.96
CA ASN A 131 -20.11 9.08 4.86
C ASN A 131 -20.29 8.35 6.20
N GLU A 132 -21.52 8.29 6.72
CA GLU A 132 -21.85 7.57 7.95
C GLU A 132 -21.63 6.06 7.78
N ASP A 133 -22.10 5.49 6.68
CA ASP A 133 -21.86 4.07 6.37
C ASP A 133 -20.39 3.78 6.12
N GLN A 134 -19.65 4.65 5.42
CA GLN A 134 -18.21 4.52 5.22
C GLN A 134 -17.50 4.43 6.57
N SER A 135 -17.73 5.39 7.47
CA SER A 135 -17.12 5.39 8.80
C SER A 135 -17.48 4.14 9.60
N ARG A 136 -18.72 3.67 9.53
CA ARG A 136 -19.16 2.44 10.21
C ARG A 136 -18.50 1.18 9.63
N LEU A 137 -18.40 1.09 8.31
CA LEU A 137 -17.81 -0.06 7.61
C LEU A 137 -16.28 -0.14 7.82
N THR A 138 -15.62 1.00 8.01
CA THR A 138 -14.16 1.07 8.20
C THR A 138 -13.73 1.37 9.64
N GLU A 139 -14.65 1.39 10.62
CA GLU A 139 -14.36 1.82 12.00
C GLU A 139 -13.20 1.06 12.68
N ASN A 140 -12.93 -0.17 12.23
CA ASN A 140 -11.91 -1.06 12.78
C ASN A 140 -10.72 -1.25 11.82
N LEU A 141 -10.66 -0.48 10.73
CA LEU A 141 -9.52 -0.48 9.82
C LEU A 141 -8.56 0.64 10.23
N PRO A 142 -7.25 0.49 9.96
CA PRO A 142 -6.30 1.54 10.27
C PRO A 142 -6.42 2.66 9.24
N ASP A 143 -6.10 3.89 9.65
CA ASP A 143 -6.21 5.10 8.82
C ASP A 143 -5.53 4.99 7.45
N VAL A 144 -4.47 4.16 7.33
CA VAL A 144 -3.79 3.87 6.07
C VAL A 144 -4.73 3.37 4.96
N LEU A 145 -5.86 2.73 5.31
CA LEU A 145 -6.85 2.22 4.35
C LEU A 145 -8.07 3.15 4.21
N HIS A 146 -8.16 4.25 4.97
CA HIS A 146 -9.35 5.13 4.99
C HIS A 146 -9.52 6.01 3.75
N HIS A 147 -8.52 6.10 2.87
CA HIS A 147 -8.68 6.76 1.57
C HIS A 147 -9.53 5.95 0.57
N PHE A 148 -9.90 4.73 0.93
CA PHE A 148 -10.70 3.85 0.12
C PHE A 148 -12.19 4.22 0.19
N ILE A 149 -12.78 4.61 -0.93
CA ILE A 149 -14.21 4.93 -1.02
C ILE A 149 -14.98 3.70 -1.49
N LEU A 150 -15.84 3.17 -0.62
CA LEU A 150 -16.59 1.96 -0.89
C LEU A 150 -17.80 2.22 -1.80
N SER A 151 -18.07 1.29 -2.70
CA SER A 151 -19.29 1.28 -3.51
C SER A 151 -20.45 0.67 -2.72
N LYS A 152 -21.66 1.21 -2.91
CA LYS A 152 -22.85 0.80 -2.17
C LYS A 152 -23.24 -0.67 -2.41
N ASN A 153 -22.97 -1.19 -3.61
CA ASN A 153 -23.41 -2.51 -4.03
C ASN A 153 -22.30 -3.57 -4.00
N ASN A 154 -21.02 -3.19 -3.82
CA ASN A 154 -19.88 -4.12 -3.82
C ASN A 154 -18.94 -3.93 -2.63
N ASN A 155 -19.37 -3.21 -1.59
CA ASN A 155 -18.54 -2.95 -0.41
C ASN A 155 -18.03 -4.22 0.27
N ASP A 156 -18.78 -5.33 0.25
CA ASP A 156 -18.34 -6.60 0.81
C ASP A 156 -17.08 -7.15 0.10
N GLU A 157 -17.05 -7.12 -1.23
CA GLU A 157 -15.90 -7.57 -2.03
C GLU A 157 -14.70 -6.62 -1.85
N GLU A 158 -14.97 -5.32 -1.78
CA GLU A 158 -13.96 -4.29 -1.56
C GLU A 158 -13.34 -4.38 -0.16
N LEU A 159 -14.15 -4.59 0.88
CA LEU A 159 -13.70 -4.84 2.25
C LEU A 159 -12.92 -6.15 2.33
N ALA A 160 -13.27 -7.17 1.56
CA ALA A 160 -12.50 -8.41 1.50
C ALA A 160 -11.07 -8.18 0.97
N VAL A 161 -10.89 -7.26 0.01
CA VAL A 161 -9.55 -6.85 -0.46
C VAL A 161 -8.77 -6.15 0.63
N LEU A 162 -9.39 -5.19 1.34
CA LEU A 162 -8.74 -4.49 2.46
C LEU A 162 -8.32 -5.46 3.58
N ASN A 163 -9.20 -6.38 3.96
CA ASN A 163 -8.90 -7.40 4.95
C ASN A 163 -7.78 -8.35 4.50
N ARG A 164 -7.74 -8.71 3.20
CA ARG A 164 -6.65 -9.51 2.63
C ARG A 164 -5.31 -8.78 2.78
N TRP A 165 -5.24 -7.51 2.43
CA TRP A 165 -4.03 -6.69 2.58
C TRP A 165 -3.55 -6.64 4.03
N LEU A 166 -4.45 -6.37 4.98
CA LEU A 166 -4.13 -6.35 6.40
C LEU A 166 -3.62 -7.69 6.91
N LYS A 167 -4.24 -8.79 6.47
CA LYS A 167 -3.80 -10.14 6.82
C LYS A 167 -2.38 -10.42 6.31
N LEU A 168 -2.07 -10.02 5.08
CA LEU A 168 -0.74 -10.19 4.49
C LEU A 168 0.31 -9.36 5.23
N ILE A 169 0.00 -8.11 5.57
CA ILE A 169 0.88 -7.27 6.39
C ILE A 169 1.11 -7.92 7.76
N ALA A 170 0.06 -8.39 8.44
CA ALA A 170 0.18 -9.06 9.74
C ALA A 170 1.06 -10.34 9.67
N GLN A 171 0.94 -11.10 8.58
CA GLN A 171 1.70 -12.34 8.40
C GLN A 171 3.18 -12.10 8.12
N HIS A 172 3.50 -11.08 7.32
CA HIS A 172 4.86 -10.86 6.82
C HIS A 172 5.63 -9.74 7.54
N SER A 173 4.93 -8.83 8.21
CA SER A 173 5.47 -7.64 8.87
C SER A 173 4.65 -7.34 10.15
N PRO A 174 4.68 -8.25 11.15
CA PRO A 174 3.83 -8.15 12.33
C PRO A 174 4.10 -6.89 13.18
N GLU A 175 5.35 -6.42 13.22
CA GLU A 175 5.71 -5.18 13.93
C GLU A 175 5.07 -3.96 13.24
N LEU A 176 5.16 -3.87 11.91
CA LEU A 176 4.50 -2.82 11.15
C LEU A 176 2.98 -2.89 11.31
N PHE A 177 2.41 -4.09 11.32
CA PHE A 177 0.98 -4.28 11.59
C PHE A 177 0.59 -3.72 12.96
N ASP A 178 1.38 -4.00 13.99
CA ASP A 178 1.16 -3.48 15.34
C ASP A 178 1.33 -1.95 15.42
N GLU A 179 2.14 -1.36 14.55
CA GLU A 179 2.29 0.11 14.43
C GLU A 179 1.12 0.77 13.66
N LEU A 180 0.42 0.03 12.78
CA LEU A 180 -0.76 0.52 12.08
C LEU A 180 -1.97 0.68 13.01
N TYR A 181 -2.01 -0.08 14.09
CA TYR A 181 -3.07 -0.05 15.09
C TYR A 181 -2.57 0.57 16.40
N SER A 182 -3.48 1.03 17.26
CA SER A 182 -3.12 1.11 18.67
C SER A 182 -2.88 -0.31 19.20
N LYS A 183 -2.05 -0.50 20.23
CA LYS A 183 -1.78 -1.84 20.79
C LYS A 183 -3.05 -2.60 21.17
N GLU A 184 -4.08 -1.88 21.65
CA GLU A 184 -5.36 -2.47 22.05
C GLU A 184 -6.19 -2.92 20.84
N ASP A 185 -6.15 -2.17 19.73
CA ASP A 185 -6.88 -2.50 18.50
C ASP A 185 -6.22 -3.66 17.74
N SER A 186 -4.88 -3.79 17.79
CA SER A 186 -4.17 -4.87 17.12
C SER A 186 -4.59 -6.27 17.62
N ASP A 187 -4.70 -6.46 18.93
CA ASP A 187 -5.07 -7.74 19.54
C ASP A 187 -6.52 -8.15 19.22
N ILE A 188 -7.43 -7.18 19.13
CA ILE A 188 -8.82 -7.41 18.72
C ILE A 188 -8.87 -7.85 17.25
N PHE A 189 -8.08 -7.20 16.40
CA PHE A 189 -8.09 -7.47 14.97
C PHE A 189 -7.44 -8.81 14.62
N LYS A 190 -6.31 -9.16 15.23
CA LYS A 190 -5.67 -10.48 15.04
C LYS A 190 -6.63 -11.63 15.34
N LYS A 191 -7.41 -11.52 16.43
CA LYS A 191 -8.48 -12.50 16.76
C LYS A 191 -9.55 -12.60 15.67
N ARG A 192 -9.98 -11.49 15.07
CA ARG A 192 -10.96 -11.49 13.97
C ARG A 192 -10.42 -12.13 12.70
N LEU A 193 -9.12 -11.96 12.42
CA LEU A 193 -8.46 -12.54 11.26
C LEU A 193 -8.08 -14.03 11.42
N ASN A 194 -8.31 -14.63 12.59
CA ASN A 194 -7.80 -15.96 12.96
C ASN A 194 -6.27 -16.06 12.83
N LEU A 195 -5.56 -15.03 13.29
CA LEU A 195 -4.10 -14.97 13.37
C LEU A 195 -3.62 -15.14 14.82
#